data_AF-A0A7X1J162-F1
#
_entry.id   AF-A0A7X1J162-F1
#
_cell.length_a   1.000
_cell.length_b   1.000
_cell.length_c   1.000
_cell.angle_alpha   90.00
_cell.angle_beta   90.00
_cell.angle_gamma   90.00
#
_symmetry.space_group_name_H-M   'P 1'
#
loop_
_entity.id
_entity.type
_entity.pdbx_description
1 polymer ?
#
loop_
_entity_poly.entity_id
_entity_poly.type
_entity_poly.pdbx_seq_one_letter_code
_entity_poly.pdbx_strand_id
1 'polypeptide(L)'
;MRPRGPLAGAVVALLLTGCAQAAGPSDRPGGQAARVPLPPVVEHIQTRDKVVFLTYDDGAEQDPRFIDLVRERRLPVAMFLTDSVVGPGYAHFARLQSVGASIQNHTLDHTALRGLPYAGQRAEICGQQNKLRARFGVRPRLFRPPHGTYDTTTLRAAAGCGISAVVLWRAAMGSEGTLTYAEGPHRLRPGDIVSLPSDDPTGVPLVERTLRLLGEIRAGGLTVGRLEDYL
;
A
#
# COMPACT_ATOMS: atom_id res chain seq x y z
N MET A 1 65.79 -64.89 49.34
CA MET A 1 66.00 -63.48 49.72
C MET A 1 66.39 -62.69 48.46
N ARG A 2 65.77 -61.51 48.24
CA ARG A 2 65.88 -60.58 47.07
C ARG A 2 67.34 -60.33 46.59
N PRO A 3 67.65 -59.91 45.32
CA PRO A 3 67.04 -58.73 44.65
C PRO A 3 67.06 -58.59 43.08
N ARG A 4 66.45 -57.48 42.58
CA ARG A 4 66.73 -56.64 41.36
C ARG A 4 66.66 -57.32 39.96
N GLY A 5 65.74 -57.02 39.03
CA GLY A 5 65.55 -55.78 38.21
C GLY A 5 66.27 -55.91 36.84
N PRO A 6 66.00 -55.14 35.75
CA PRO A 6 64.79 -54.42 35.31
C PRO A 6 64.49 -54.51 33.77
N LEU A 7 63.41 -53.84 33.34
CA LEU A 7 63.16 -53.12 32.06
C LEU A 7 63.03 -53.86 30.71
N ALA A 8 61.79 -53.88 30.19
CA ALA A 8 61.34 -53.27 28.92
C ALA A 8 59.87 -53.72 28.73
N GLY A 9 58.84 -52.88 28.66
CA GLY A 9 58.73 -51.64 27.90
C GLY A 9 57.68 -51.88 26.82
N ALA A 10 56.40 -51.64 27.12
CA ALA A 10 55.35 -51.40 26.12
C ALA A 10 54.14 -50.77 26.81
N VAL A 11 54.04 -49.45 26.66
CA VAL A 11 52.82 -48.66 26.84
C VAL A 11 52.01 -48.74 25.54
N VAL A 12 50.69 -48.54 25.65
CA VAL A 12 49.75 -47.89 24.70
C VAL A 12 48.41 -48.65 24.82
N ALA A 13 47.57 -48.26 25.78
CA ALA A 13 46.54 -47.22 25.71
C ALA A 13 45.23 -47.72 25.06
N LEU A 14 44.27 -48.07 25.93
CA LEU A 14 42.84 -48.14 25.62
C LEU A 14 42.33 -46.74 25.26
N LEU A 15 41.70 -46.58 24.09
CA LEU A 15 40.64 -45.59 23.88
C LEU A 15 39.56 -46.19 22.97
N LEU A 16 38.34 -46.18 23.49
CA LEU A 16 37.09 -46.54 22.83
C LEU A 16 36.61 -45.39 21.94
N THR A 17 36.42 -45.65 20.65
CA THR A 17 35.58 -44.88 19.71
C THR A 17 35.38 -45.78 18.49
N GLY A 18 34.18 -46.10 17.98
CA GLY A 18 32.97 -45.29 17.86
C GLY A 18 32.84 -44.84 16.40
N CYS A 19 32.24 -45.67 15.52
CA CYS A 19 31.89 -45.27 14.16
C CYS A 19 30.41 -45.52 13.90
N ALA A 20 29.63 -44.47 14.11
CA ALA A 20 28.29 -44.30 13.57
C ALA A 20 28.37 -44.23 12.03
N GLN A 21 27.51 -44.96 11.33
CA GLN A 21 27.27 -44.73 9.91
C GLN A 21 26.32 -43.54 9.78
N ALA A 22 26.89 -42.41 9.37
CA ALA A 22 26.16 -41.20 9.04
C ALA A 22 25.31 -41.45 7.78
N ALA A 23 24.00 -41.31 7.92
CA ALA A 23 23.12 -41.12 6.78
C ALA A 23 23.53 -39.83 6.05
N GLY A 24 23.84 -39.95 4.75
CA GLY A 24 24.21 -38.82 3.91
C GLY A 24 23.07 -37.82 3.78
N PRO A 25 23.37 -36.52 3.54
CA PRO A 25 22.34 -35.53 3.30
C PRO A 25 21.65 -35.85 1.97
N SER A 26 20.35 -36.12 2.04
CA SER A 26 19.48 -36.14 0.87
C SER A 26 19.34 -34.73 0.34
N ASP A 27 20.01 -34.42 -0.76
CA ASP A 27 19.77 -33.21 -1.56
C ASP A 27 18.34 -33.25 -2.10
N ARG A 28 17.43 -32.59 -1.38
CA ARG A 28 16.13 -32.21 -1.95
C ARG A 28 16.37 -31.00 -2.84
N PRO A 29 15.96 -31.03 -4.12
CA PRO A 29 16.03 -29.83 -4.95
C PRO A 29 15.21 -28.73 -4.26
N GLY A 30 15.87 -27.60 -4.01
CA GLY A 30 15.28 -26.45 -3.35
C GLY A 30 13.96 -26.09 -4.01
N GLY A 31 12.88 -26.15 -3.23
CA GLY A 31 11.57 -25.68 -3.67
C GLY A 31 11.73 -24.25 -4.16
N GLN A 32 11.44 -24.01 -5.44
CA GLN A 32 11.27 -22.66 -5.94
C GLN A 32 10.19 -22.02 -5.07
N ALA A 33 10.57 -21.10 -4.17
CA ALA A 33 9.61 -20.31 -3.43
C ALA A 33 8.65 -19.72 -4.45
N ALA A 34 7.36 -20.05 -4.35
CA ALA A 34 6.35 -19.57 -5.28
C ALA A 34 6.50 -18.05 -5.38
N ARG A 35 6.84 -17.54 -6.58
CA ARG A 35 6.95 -16.10 -6.82
C ARG A 35 5.59 -15.50 -6.52
N VAL A 36 5.50 -14.70 -5.46
CA VAL A 36 4.30 -13.90 -5.18
C VAL A 36 4.07 -13.02 -6.41
N PRO A 37 2.91 -13.12 -7.08
CA PRO A 37 2.62 -12.30 -8.25
C PRO A 37 2.66 -10.82 -7.86
N LEU A 38 3.17 -9.98 -8.76
CA LEU A 38 3.18 -8.54 -8.53
C LEU A 38 1.74 -8.00 -8.61
N PRO A 39 1.36 -7.04 -7.74
CA PRO A 39 0.06 -6.40 -7.83
C PRO A 39 -0.05 -5.67 -9.18
N PRO A 40 -1.20 -5.77 -9.88
CA PRO A 40 -1.46 -4.94 -11.05
C PRO A 40 -1.42 -3.46 -10.66
N VAL A 41 -1.04 -2.63 -11.63
CA VAL A 41 -1.13 -1.18 -11.54
C VAL A 41 -2.37 -0.74 -12.32
N VAL A 42 -3.25 0.01 -11.67
CA VAL A 42 -4.55 0.41 -12.21
C VAL A 42 -4.70 1.91 -12.13
N GLU A 43 -4.80 2.57 -13.27
CA GLU A 43 -5.14 3.98 -13.42
C GLU A 43 -6.59 4.20 -13.90
N HIS A 44 -7.20 3.13 -14.43
CA HIS A 44 -8.54 3.11 -14.99
C HIS A 44 -9.10 1.69 -14.92
N ILE A 45 -10.38 1.56 -14.55
CA ILE A 45 -11.07 0.29 -14.41
C ILE A 45 -11.89 0.00 -15.66
N GLN A 46 -11.66 -1.16 -16.28
CA GLN A 46 -12.48 -1.60 -17.41
C GLN A 46 -13.86 -2.03 -16.89
N THR A 47 -14.87 -1.18 -17.09
CA THR A 47 -16.25 -1.47 -16.71
C THR A 47 -17.25 -0.91 -17.73
N ARG A 48 -18.44 -1.51 -17.77
CA ARG A 48 -19.60 -1.00 -18.50
C ARG A 48 -20.48 -0.09 -17.66
N ASP A 49 -20.30 -0.10 -16.33
CA ASP A 49 -21.03 0.74 -15.42
C ASP A 49 -20.59 2.19 -15.59
N LYS A 50 -21.56 3.11 -15.63
CA LYS A 50 -21.31 4.54 -15.82
C LYS A 50 -20.80 5.21 -14.54
N VAL A 51 -19.74 4.66 -13.96
CA VAL A 51 -19.17 5.10 -12.67
C VAL A 51 -17.78 5.69 -12.85
N VAL A 52 -17.42 6.59 -11.95
CA VAL A 52 -16.03 7.00 -11.69
C VAL A 52 -15.72 6.84 -10.21
N PHE A 53 -14.43 6.81 -9.86
CA PHE A 53 -13.98 6.54 -8.51
C PHE A 53 -13.26 7.75 -7.92
N LEU A 54 -13.80 8.28 -6.83
CA LEU A 54 -13.23 9.44 -6.14
C LEU A 54 -12.20 8.98 -5.10
N THR A 55 -10.98 9.43 -5.28
CA THR A 55 -9.84 9.09 -4.41
C THR A 55 -9.17 10.35 -3.90
N TYR A 56 -8.76 10.35 -2.63
CA TYR A 56 -8.22 11.51 -1.94
C TYR A 56 -6.88 11.14 -1.32
N ASP A 57 -5.86 11.97 -1.53
CA ASP A 57 -4.48 11.65 -1.13
C ASP A 57 -4.06 12.41 0.13
N ASP A 58 -3.08 11.82 0.82
CA ASP A 58 -2.36 12.30 2.01
C ASP A 58 -3.16 12.41 3.30
N GLY A 59 -4.22 13.24 3.30
CA GLY A 59 -5.00 13.57 4.50
C GLY A 59 -4.56 14.83 5.24
N ALA A 60 -4.03 15.83 4.52
CA ALA A 60 -3.70 17.13 5.11
C ALA A 60 -4.96 17.97 5.39
N GLU A 61 -5.95 17.91 4.49
CA GLU A 61 -7.23 18.60 4.65
C GLU A 61 -8.13 17.82 5.63
N GLN A 62 -8.68 18.53 6.61
CA GLN A 62 -9.47 17.98 7.71
C GLN A 62 -10.73 18.80 8.00
N ASP A 63 -11.21 19.59 7.02
CA ASP A 63 -12.47 20.33 7.09
C ASP A 63 -13.65 19.40 7.44
N PRO A 64 -14.32 19.60 8.60
CA PRO A 64 -15.49 18.81 8.98
C PRO A 64 -16.63 18.84 7.95
N ARG A 65 -16.75 19.90 7.15
CA ARG A 65 -17.76 20.01 6.08
C ARG A 65 -17.60 18.89 5.02
N PHE A 66 -16.40 18.37 4.85
CA PHE A 66 -16.17 17.24 3.95
C PHE A 66 -16.80 15.95 4.46
N ILE A 67 -16.77 15.70 5.78
CA ILE A 67 -17.47 14.56 6.41
C ILE A 67 -18.97 14.66 6.17
N ASP A 68 -19.53 15.86 6.37
CA ASP A 68 -20.97 16.10 6.15
C ASP A 68 -21.34 15.86 4.69
N LEU A 69 -20.53 16.34 3.74
CA LEU A 69 -20.73 16.08 2.32
C LEU A 69 -20.73 14.58 1.99
N VAL A 70 -19.73 13.84 2.47
CA VAL A 70 -19.63 12.39 2.24
C VAL A 70 -20.86 11.66 2.81
N ARG A 71 -21.28 12.01 4.03
CA ARG A 71 -22.45 11.43 4.69
C ARG A 71 -23.74 11.73 3.94
N GLU A 72 -24.03 13.00 3.67
CA GLU A 72 -25.30 13.45 3.10
C GLU A 72 -25.50 12.96 1.67
N ARG A 73 -24.43 12.91 0.89
CA ARG A 73 -24.45 12.44 -0.50
C ARG A 73 -24.17 10.95 -0.62
N ARG A 74 -23.90 10.25 0.50
CA ARG A 74 -23.54 8.83 0.56
C ARG A 74 -22.40 8.50 -0.42
N LEU A 75 -21.40 9.36 -0.50
CA LEU A 75 -20.33 9.24 -1.49
C LEU A 75 -19.40 8.09 -1.10
N PRO A 76 -19.24 7.07 -1.96
CA PRO A 76 -18.24 6.05 -1.73
C PRO A 76 -16.87 6.59 -2.18
N VAL A 77 -16.12 7.14 -1.22
CA VAL A 77 -14.78 7.71 -1.45
C VAL A 77 -13.70 6.82 -0.86
N ALA A 78 -12.51 6.82 -1.47
CA ALA A 78 -11.33 6.16 -0.94
C ALA A 78 -10.24 7.17 -0.53
N MET A 79 -9.80 7.10 0.73
CA MET A 79 -8.77 7.96 1.30
C MET A 79 -7.43 7.22 1.33
N PHE A 80 -6.46 7.63 0.52
CA PHE A 80 -5.09 7.13 0.55
C PHE A 80 -4.28 7.98 1.54
N LEU A 81 -4.07 7.45 2.74
CA LEU A 81 -3.52 8.23 3.84
C LEU A 81 -2.01 8.03 4.01
N THR A 82 -1.32 9.14 4.29
CA THR A 82 0.09 9.21 4.65
C THR A 82 0.22 9.43 6.17
N ASP A 83 0.96 8.58 6.91
CA ASP A 83 1.07 8.67 8.39
C ASP A 83 1.57 10.03 8.89
N SER A 84 2.64 10.53 8.27
CA SER A 84 3.32 11.77 8.63
C SER A 84 2.47 13.02 8.36
N VAL A 85 1.54 12.93 7.40
CA VAL A 85 0.63 14.03 7.05
C VAL A 85 -0.65 13.99 7.89
N VAL A 86 -1.18 12.80 8.17
CA VAL A 86 -2.42 12.66 8.96
C VAL A 86 -2.26 13.18 10.39
N GLY A 87 -1.10 12.98 11.03
CA GLY A 87 -0.93 13.26 12.45
C GLY A 87 -1.08 14.75 12.82
N PRO A 88 -1.80 15.13 13.90
CA PRO A 88 -2.56 14.34 14.90
C PRO A 88 -4.02 14.01 14.52
N GLY A 89 -4.46 14.26 13.29
CA GLY A 89 -5.84 14.21 12.81
C GLY A 89 -6.48 12.85 12.56
N TYR A 90 -5.97 11.75 13.13
CA TYR A 90 -6.57 10.40 12.95
C TYR A 90 -8.07 10.35 13.30
N ALA A 91 -8.52 11.15 14.27
CA ALA A 91 -9.93 11.24 14.64
C ALA A 91 -10.83 11.76 13.51
N HIS A 92 -10.32 12.66 12.67
CA HIS A 92 -11.04 13.15 11.49
C HIS A 92 -11.30 12.00 10.51
N PHE A 93 -10.27 11.23 10.16
CA PHE A 93 -10.39 10.12 9.22
C PHE A 93 -11.19 8.93 9.78
N ALA A 94 -11.18 8.72 11.10
CA ALA A 94 -12.05 7.73 11.74
C ALA A 94 -13.53 8.12 11.59
N ARG A 95 -13.85 9.42 11.67
CA ARG A 95 -15.21 9.92 11.38
C ARG A 95 -15.55 9.75 9.90
N LEU A 96 -14.65 10.06 8.97
CA LEU A 96 -14.86 9.77 7.54
C LEU A 96 -15.14 8.28 7.30
N GLN A 97 -14.36 7.40 7.93
CA GLN A 97 -14.57 5.95 7.84
C GLN A 97 -15.97 5.55 8.33
N SER A 98 -16.43 6.14 9.44
CA SER A 98 -17.76 5.85 10.00
C SER A 98 -18.93 6.28 9.10
N VAL A 99 -18.72 7.23 8.19
CA VAL A 99 -19.74 7.69 7.23
C VAL A 99 -19.60 7.07 5.83
N GLY A 100 -18.71 6.09 5.67
CA GLY A 100 -18.63 5.23 4.48
C GLY A 100 -17.39 5.42 3.60
N ALA A 101 -16.45 6.29 3.98
CA ALA A 101 -15.15 6.37 3.32
C ALA A 101 -14.32 5.11 3.61
N SER A 102 -13.59 4.62 2.61
CA SER A 102 -12.57 3.60 2.83
C SER A 102 -11.21 4.24 3.08
N ILE A 103 -10.37 3.56 3.88
CA ILE A 103 -9.02 4.00 4.19
C ILE A 103 -8.02 3.08 3.48
N GLN A 104 -7.08 3.65 2.76
CA GLN A 104 -6.09 3.01 1.92
C GLN A 104 -4.67 3.53 2.22
N ASN A 105 -3.66 2.85 1.68
CA ASN A 105 -2.26 3.09 2.05
C ASN A 105 -1.57 4.10 1.10
N HIS A 106 -0.94 5.13 1.67
CA HIS A 106 -0.10 6.11 0.94
C HIS A 106 1.29 6.30 1.55
N THR A 107 1.85 5.23 2.13
CA THR A 107 3.13 5.19 2.86
C THR A 107 3.15 5.93 4.20
N LEU A 108 4.31 5.86 4.88
CA LEU A 108 4.51 6.53 6.16
C LEU A 108 4.82 8.01 5.95
N ASP A 109 5.82 8.30 5.11
CA ASP A 109 6.44 9.62 5.08
C ASP A 109 6.25 10.36 3.75
N HIS A 110 5.42 9.84 2.84
CA HIS A 110 5.24 10.35 1.47
C HIS A 110 6.58 10.49 0.69
N THR A 111 7.56 9.64 1.01
CA THR A 111 8.85 9.65 0.30
C THR A 111 8.70 8.98 -1.07
N ALA A 112 9.36 9.54 -2.09
CA ALA A 112 9.44 8.91 -3.41
C ALA A 112 10.07 7.51 -3.30
N LEU A 113 9.30 6.47 -3.65
CA LEU A 113 9.73 5.09 -3.48
C LEU A 113 10.70 4.63 -4.57
N ARG A 114 10.48 5.08 -5.81
CA ARG A 114 11.31 4.72 -6.96
C ARG A 114 12.77 5.10 -6.69
N GLY A 115 13.67 4.12 -6.83
CA GLY A 115 15.11 4.31 -6.57
C GLY A 115 15.53 4.07 -5.12
N LEU A 116 14.61 3.95 -4.16
CA LEU A 116 14.96 3.47 -2.81
C LEU A 116 15.26 1.97 -2.83
N PRO A 117 16.16 1.48 -1.96
CA PRO A 117 16.34 0.05 -1.75
C PRO A 117 15.05 -0.65 -1.31
N TYR A 118 14.90 -1.93 -1.65
CA TYR A 118 13.73 -2.75 -1.29
C TYR A 118 13.35 -2.65 0.20
N ALA A 119 14.34 -2.66 1.10
CA ALA A 119 14.10 -2.55 2.53
C ALA A 119 13.43 -1.21 2.91
N GLY A 120 13.84 -0.11 2.28
CA GLY A 120 13.23 1.21 2.49
C GLY A 120 11.80 1.26 1.97
N GLN A 121 11.58 0.81 0.73
CA GLN A 121 10.23 0.76 0.16
C GLN A 121 9.27 -0.14 0.96
N ARG A 122 9.78 -1.27 1.46
CA ARG A 122 9.00 -2.17 2.32
C ARG A 122 8.71 -1.55 3.69
N ALA A 123 9.66 -0.81 4.27
CA ALA A 123 9.44 -0.12 5.53
C ALA A 123 8.30 0.91 5.42
N GLU A 124 8.31 1.71 4.35
CA GLU A 124 7.24 2.66 4.02
C GLU A 124 5.87 1.98 3.90
N ILE A 125 5.78 0.95 3.06
CA ILE A 125 4.48 0.32 2.74
C ILE A 125 3.96 -0.52 3.92
N CYS A 126 4.79 -1.44 4.45
CA CYS A 126 4.38 -2.33 5.54
C CYS A 126 4.25 -1.59 6.87
N GLY A 127 5.07 -0.55 7.09
CA GLY A 127 4.95 0.31 8.26
C GLY A 127 3.58 0.98 8.28
N GLN A 128 3.16 1.54 7.13
CA GLN A 128 1.84 2.16 7.03
C GLN A 128 0.70 1.14 7.18
N GLN A 129 0.85 -0.09 6.68
CA GLN A 129 -0.13 -1.16 6.96
C GLN A 129 -0.33 -1.39 8.47
N ASN A 130 0.74 -1.33 9.26
CA ASN A 130 0.66 -1.53 10.69
C ASN A 130 0.01 -0.34 11.40
N LYS A 131 0.33 0.89 10.98
CA LYS A 131 -0.28 2.13 11.49
C LYS A 131 -1.78 2.17 11.22
N LEU A 132 -2.19 1.93 9.97
CA LEU A 132 -3.59 1.94 9.59
C LEU A 132 -4.39 0.85 10.33
N ARG A 133 -3.82 -0.34 10.53
CA ARG A 133 -4.44 -1.38 11.36
C ARG A 133 -4.59 -0.95 12.82
N ALA A 134 -3.57 -0.33 13.40
CA ALA A 134 -3.62 0.12 14.79
C ALA A 134 -4.62 1.27 15.01
N ARG A 135 -4.77 2.17 14.03
CA ARG A 135 -5.60 3.38 14.12
C ARG A 135 -7.05 3.16 13.72
N PHE A 136 -7.28 2.36 12.68
CA PHE A 136 -8.59 2.23 12.02
C PHE A 136 -9.12 0.78 12.00
N GLY A 137 -8.36 -0.18 12.55
CA GLY A 137 -8.75 -1.59 12.56
C GLY A 137 -8.72 -2.26 11.18
N VAL A 138 -8.27 -1.57 10.13
CA VAL A 138 -8.21 -2.09 8.76
C VAL A 138 -6.78 -2.33 8.32
N ARG A 139 -6.59 -3.37 7.50
CA ARG A 139 -5.35 -3.59 6.76
C ARG A 139 -5.64 -3.42 5.27
N PRO A 140 -5.42 -2.21 4.71
CA PRO A 140 -5.74 -1.91 3.32
C PRO A 140 -5.14 -2.89 2.31
N ARG A 141 -5.89 -3.14 1.23
CA ARG A 141 -5.42 -3.95 0.10
C ARG A 141 -5.01 -3.10 -1.10
N LEU A 142 -5.40 -1.83 -1.11
CA LEU A 142 -5.04 -0.87 -2.14
C LEU A 142 -3.93 0.04 -1.62
N PHE A 143 -3.03 0.39 -2.52
CA PHE A 143 -1.89 1.26 -2.23
C PHE A 143 -1.65 2.22 -3.39
N ARG A 144 -1.38 3.48 -3.10
CA ARG A 144 -0.94 4.47 -4.08
C ARG A 144 0.49 4.90 -3.74
N PRO A 145 1.45 4.83 -4.67
CA PRO A 145 2.79 5.33 -4.40
C PRO A 145 2.81 6.86 -4.45
N PRO A 146 3.57 7.53 -3.55
CA PRO A 146 3.79 8.96 -3.60
C PRO A 146 4.23 9.44 -4.99
N HIS A 147 3.67 10.58 -5.40
CA HIS A 147 3.90 11.20 -6.71
C HIS A 147 3.50 10.32 -7.93
N GLY A 148 2.78 9.22 -7.71
CA GLY A 148 2.44 8.25 -8.77
C GLY A 148 3.66 7.49 -9.33
N THR A 149 4.82 7.58 -8.67
CA THR A 149 6.07 6.99 -9.17
C THR A 149 6.36 5.64 -8.53
N TYR A 150 6.71 4.64 -9.34
CA TYR A 150 7.02 3.31 -8.86
C TYR A 150 8.05 2.61 -9.77
N ASP A 151 8.62 1.52 -9.27
CA ASP A 151 9.43 0.58 -10.04
C ASP A 151 9.09 -0.87 -9.67
N THR A 152 9.80 -1.84 -10.27
CA THR A 152 9.57 -3.26 -9.96
C THR A 152 9.86 -3.59 -8.50
N THR A 153 10.78 -2.86 -7.85
CA THR A 153 11.07 -3.02 -6.42
C THR A 153 9.87 -2.56 -5.58
N THR A 154 9.19 -1.48 -5.99
CA THR A 154 7.94 -1.03 -5.39
C THR A 154 6.87 -2.10 -5.43
N LEU A 155 6.63 -2.69 -6.61
CA LEU A 155 5.62 -3.74 -6.77
C LEU A 155 5.93 -4.97 -5.93
N ARG A 156 7.22 -5.36 -5.83
CA ARG A 156 7.66 -6.47 -4.97
C ARG A 156 7.46 -6.16 -3.48
N ALA A 157 7.75 -4.93 -3.06
CA ALA A 157 7.55 -4.51 -1.68
C ALA A 157 6.05 -4.49 -1.34
N ALA A 158 5.22 -3.93 -2.23
CA ALA A 158 3.77 -3.91 -2.11
C ALA A 158 3.19 -5.34 -2.01
N ALA A 159 3.59 -6.25 -2.90
CA ALA A 159 3.20 -7.66 -2.86
C ALA A 159 3.54 -8.31 -1.51
N GLY A 160 4.78 -8.11 -1.04
CA GLY A 160 5.25 -8.62 0.25
C GLY A 160 4.55 -8.01 1.48
N CYS A 161 3.88 -6.87 1.33
CA CYS A 161 3.08 -6.22 2.37
C CYS A 161 1.58 -6.58 2.31
N GLY A 162 1.17 -7.41 1.35
CA GLY A 162 -0.22 -7.87 1.18
C GLY A 162 -1.11 -6.92 0.36
N ILE A 163 -0.50 -6.04 -0.44
CA ILE A 163 -1.23 -5.19 -1.39
C ILE A 163 -1.68 -6.05 -2.58
N SER A 164 -2.96 -5.93 -2.95
CA SER A 164 -3.52 -6.61 -4.12
C SER A 164 -3.58 -5.73 -5.36
N ALA A 165 -3.58 -4.41 -5.24
CA ALA A 165 -3.53 -3.50 -6.39
C ALA A 165 -2.79 -2.20 -6.04
N VAL A 166 -2.00 -1.72 -7.00
CA VAL A 166 -1.40 -0.39 -6.96
C VAL A 166 -2.29 0.55 -7.75
N VAL A 167 -2.81 1.58 -7.10
CA VAL A 167 -3.85 2.46 -7.64
C VAL A 167 -3.25 3.81 -8.02
N LEU A 168 -3.26 4.11 -9.30
CA LEU A 168 -2.94 5.43 -9.86
C LEU A 168 -4.24 6.15 -10.21
N TRP A 169 -4.18 7.11 -11.11
CA TRP A 169 -5.34 7.86 -11.58
C TRP A 169 -5.14 8.25 -13.03
N ARG A 170 -6.24 8.29 -13.77
CA ARG A 170 -6.26 8.86 -15.12
C ARG A 170 -6.56 10.35 -15.08
N ALA A 171 -7.39 10.78 -14.15
CA ALA A 171 -7.79 12.18 -13.99
C ALA A 171 -7.41 12.69 -12.60
N ALA A 172 -7.10 13.98 -12.49
CA ALA A 172 -6.89 14.64 -11.21
C ALA A 172 -7.64 15.95 -11.17
N MET A 173 -8.27 16.26 -10.04
CA MET A 173 -8.79 17.59 -9.76
C MET A 173 -7.74 18.30 -8.92
N GLY A 174 -6.94 19.21 -9.48
CA GLY A 174 -5.87 19.91 -8.75
C GLY A 174 -6.38 20.97 -7.77
N SER A 175 -5.48 21.62 -7.01
CA SER A 175 -5.82 22.68 -6.04
C SER A 175 -6.51 23.90 -6.67
N GLU A 176 -6.23 24.16 -7.96
CA GLU A 176 -6.92 25.17 -8.78
C GLU A 176 -8.41 24.85 -9.02
N GLY A 177 -8.84 23.63 -8.73
CA GLY A 177 -10.21 23.15 -8.93
C GLY A 177 -10.56 22.96 -10.40
N THR A 178 -9.58 22.52 -11.19
CA THR A 178 -9.72 22.12 -12.60
C THR A 178 -9.30 20.66 -12.79
N LEU A 179 -9.95 19.99 -13.75
CA LEU A 179 -9.63 18.61 -14.13
C LEU A 179 -8.44 18.57 -15.09
N THR A 180 -7.46 17.74 -14.76
CA THR A 180 -6.36 17.34 -15.65
C THR A 180 -6.45 15.85 -15.93
N TYR A 181 -5.85 15.41 -17.03
CA TYR A 181 -5.89 14.03 -17.49
C TYR A 181 -4.47 13.59 -17.85
N ALA A 182 -4.06 12.42 -17.36
CA ALA A 182 -2.76 11.83 -17.69
C ALA A 182 -2.70 11.47 -19.19
N GLU A 183 -3.76 10.83 -19.71
CA GLU A 183 -3.83 10.38 -21.09
C GLU A 183 -5.27 10.38 -21.66
N GLY A 184 -5.33 10.39 -23.00
CA GLY A 184 -6.57 10.25 -23.76
C GLY A 184 -7.44 11.52 -23.79
N PRO A 185 -8.76 11.40 -24.04
CA PRO A 185 -9.62 12.57 -24.22
C PRO A 185 -9.80 13.36 -22.92
N HIS A 186 -9.83 14.69 -22.99
CA HIS A 186 -9.98 15.55 -21.83
C HIS A 186 -11.43 15.63 -21.32
N ARG A 187 -11.97 14.47 -20.93
CA ARG A 187 -13.27 14.30 -20.29
C ARG A 187 -13.27 13.04 -19.42
N LEU A 188 -14.10 13.04 -18.39
CA LEU A 188 -14.38 11.85 -17.59
C LEU A 188 -15.08 10.79 -18.45
N ARG A 189 -14.73 9.53 -18.20
CA ARG A 189 -15.35 8.35 -18.83
C ARG A 189 -15.60 7.24 -17.80
N PRO A 190 -16.52 6.30 -18.07
CA PRO A 190 -16.76 5.13 -17.22
C PRO A 190 -15.46 4.44 -16.84
N GLY A 191 -15.23 4.17 -15.55
CA GLY A 191 -14.03 3.51 -15.06
C GLY A 191 -12.90 4.43 -14.61
N ASP A 192 -13.00 5.74 -14.82
CA ASP A 192 -11.94 6.66 -14.41
C ASP A 192 -11.75 6.70 -12.90
N ILE A 193 -10.50 6.57 -12.47
CA ILE A 193 -10.06 6.87 -11.11
C ILE A 193 -9.61 8.33 -11.09
N VAL A 194 -10.20 9.12 -10.21
CA VAL A 194 -9.94 10.55 -10.05
C VAL A 194 -9.20 10.80 -8.74
N SER A 195 -8.00 11.37 -8.81
CA SER A 195 -7.24 11.81 -7.63
C SER A 195 -7.59 13.26 -7.24
N LEU A 196 -7.75 13.50 -5.95
CA LEU A 196 -7.88 14.81 -5.33
C LEU A 196 -6.80 14.96 -4.26
N PRO A 197 -5.62 15.53 -4.61
CA PRO A 197 -4.56 15.77 -3.62
C PRO A 197 -4.94 16.90 -2.67
N SER A 198 -4.42 16.84 -1.43
CA SER A 198 -4.61 17.85 -0.39
C SER A 198 -3.33 18.63 -0.07
N ASP A 199 -2.44 18.79 -1.05
CA ASP A 199 -1.07 19.30 -0.89
C ASP A 199 -0.95 20.83 -0.81
N ASP A 200 -2.01 21.57 -1.13
CA ASP A 200 -2.02 23.03 -1.17
C ASP A 200 -3.19 23.63 -0.35
N PRO A 201 -2.92 24.16 0.85
CA PRO A 201 -3.94 24.76 1.72
C PRO A 201 -4.41 26.15 1.24
N THR A 202 -3.75 26.72 0.23
CA THR A 202 -4.11 28.04 -0.32
C THR A 202 -5.03 27.95 -1.54
N GLY A 203 -5.15 26.75 -2.11
CA GLY A 203 -6.01 26.48 -3.25
C GLY A 203 -7.51 26.46 -2.92
N VAL A 204 -8.30 26.09 -3.93
CA VAL A 204 -9.75 25.88 -3.76
C VAL A 204 -9.97 24.77 -2.72
N PRO A 205 -10.80 24.97 -1.68
CA PRO A 205 -10.92 23.97 -0.63
C PRO A 205 -11.53 22.66 -1.15
N LEU A 206 -11.21 21.56 -0.46
CA LEU A 206 -11.49 20.21 -0.94
C LEU A 206 -12.99 19.93 -1.15
N VAL A 207 -13.83 20.53 -0.31
CA VAL A 207 -15.30 20.44 -0.42
C VAL A 207 -15.76 21.04 -1.73
N GLU A 208 -15.30 22.23 -2.06
CA GLU A 208 -15.65 22.97 -3.27
C GLU A 208 -15.10 22.26 -4.52
N ARG A 209 -13.87 21.73 -4.46
CA ARG A 209 -13.30 20.86 -5.52
C ARG A 209 -14.14 19.61 -5.74
N THR A 210 -14.58 18.96 -4.66
CA THR A 210 -15.45 17.78 -4.74
C THR A 210 -16.81 18.14 -5.34
N LEU A 211 -17.42 19.25 -4.95
CA LEU A 211 -18.70 19.70 -5.51
C LEU A 211 -18.60 20.02 -7.01
N ARG A 212 -17.51 20.66 -7.45
CA ARG A 212 -17.23 20.88 -8.88
C ARG A 212 -17.12 19.55 -9.62
N LEU A 213 -16.34 18.61 -9.08
CA LEU A 213 -16.17 17.28 -9.67
C LEU A 213 -17.51 16.54 -9.80
N LEU A 214 -18.38 16.59 -8.78
CA LEU A 214 -19.71 16.00 -8.83
C LEU A 214 -20.59 16.64 -9.92
N GLY A 215 -20.42 17.93 -10.19
CA GLY A 215 -21.04 18.63 -11.31
C GLY A 215 -20.60 18.06 -12.67
N GLU A 216 -19.30 17.91 -12.88
CA GLU A 216 -18.71 17.32 -14.09
C GLU A 216 -19.16 15.87 -14.32
N ILE A 217 -19.17 15.07 -13.25
CA ILE A 217 -19.63 13.67 -13.26
C ILE A 217 -21.09 13.61 -13.72
N ARG A 218 -21.96 14.43 -13.13
CA ARG A 218 -23.38 14.49 -13.49
C ARG A 218 -23.58 14.97 -14.93
N ALA A 219 -22.85 16.00 -15.36
CA ALA A 219 -22.92 16.51 -16.73
C ALA A 219 -22.50 15.45 -17.76
N GLY A 220 -21.54 14.59 -17.41
CA GLY A 220 -21.12 13.43 -18.20
C GLY A 220 -22.08 12.23 -18.16
N GLY A 221 -23.17 12.29 -17.38
CA GLY A 221 -24.08 11.16 -17.20
C GLY A 221 -23.45 9.98 -16.44
N LEU A 222 -22.48 10.28 -15.56
CA LEU A 222 -21.76 9.33 -14.73
C LEU A 222 -22.26 9.43 -13.27
N THR A 223 -21.91 8.43 -12.46
CA THR A 223 -22.13 8.39 -11.01
C THR A 223 -20.82 8.04 -10.29
N VAL A 224 -20.82 8.11 -8.95
CA VAL A 224 -19.66 7.72 -8.13
C VAL A 224 -19.81 6.27 -7.68
N GLY A 225 -18.80 5.44 -7.97
CA GLY A 225 -18.72 4.05 -7.55
C GLY A 225 -17.75 3.84 -6.40
N ARG A 226 -17.95 2.77 -5.62
CA ARG A 226 -16.99 2.32 -4.61
C ARG A 226 -15.83 1.60 -5.28
N LEU A 227 -14.62 2.10 -5.12
CA LEU A 227 -13.43 1.59 -5.82
C LEU A 227 -13.16 0.11 -5.52
N GLU A 228 -13.35 -0.30 -4.26
CA GLU A 228 -13.09 -1.66 -3.80
C GLU A 228 -14.02 -2.71 -4.41
N ASP A 229 -15.19 -2.32 -4.91
CA ASP A 229 -16.14 -3.27 -5.53
C ASP A 229 -15.67 -3.72 -6.93
N TYR A 230 -14.63 -3.08 -7.48
CA TYR A 230 -14.11 -3.29 -8.83
C TYR A 230 -12.64 -3.76 -8.86
N LEU A 231 -12.00 -3.99 -7.70
CA LEU A 231 -10.58 -4.35 -7.55
C LEU A 231 -10.33 -5.56 -6.63
#